data_AF-A0A086LRL3-F1
#
_entry.id   AF-A0A086LRL3-F1
#
_cell.length_a   1.000
_cell.length_b   1.000
_cell.length_c   1.000
_cell.angle_alpha   90.00
_cell.angle_beta   90.00
_cell.angle_gamma   90.00
#
_symmetry.space_group_name_H-M   'P 1'
#
loop_
_entity.id
_entity.type
_entity.pdbx_description
1 polymer ?
#
loop_
_entity_poly.entity_id
_entity_poly.type
_entity_poly.pdbx_seq_one_letter_code
_entity_poly.pdbx_strand_id
1 'polypeptide(L)'
;MTSAQMIKEIVEGLNKHPFSMKTSLVAFDQEKPQGLLEILGKVLAYVDPERHKVDIQNESPESFFLRVAEAVHVLGYNASFDGYVKRKFERSFLSGEKDTVHPILHWLLTNLDHHKKRAYLAKFLVNIEIPTEFLAKDSQLADAYHEYKELQEKFKIFHSSTEQAESSSGGFSECKHEIQRLEKEKFLLCEKIEKLKQKPETETHLTNFLSVARELRAAQLEETTLAFRSQQQTDYFNYLSEQLDTTRKLLQALQALSGDPERGAAAYLKVLRQEERRTAEALAACIRELQQKQERLAEAEETNEKLTVYKKQLQILIEKKKALEREVRNELAAQQCATMKRSAAENEFRNARGYCFMSKDEFATVRCFHSNLKTSGAHDTSVDTLRFSA
;
A
#
# COMPACT_ATOMS: atom_id res chain seq x y z
N MET A 1 30.00 -11.75 11.40
CA MET A 1 28.98 -12.21 10.42
C MET A 1 29.67 -13.13 9.42
N THR A 2 29.01 -14.18 8.94
CA THR A 2 29.59 -15.05 7.91
C THR A 2 29.65 -14.28 6.58
N SER A 3 30.73 -14.45 5.82
CA SER A 3 30.91 -13.81 4.50
C SER A 3 29.72 -14.08 3.56
N ALA A 4 29.12 -15.26 3.65
CA ALA A 4 27.94 -15.65 2.88
C ALA A 4 26.67 -14.84 3.24
N GLN A 5 26.48 -14.43 4.50
CA GLN A 5 25.33 -13.63 4.91
C GLN A 5 25.49 -12.17 4.47
N MET A 6 26.71 -11.64 4.56
CA MET A 6 27.05 -10.31 4.05
C MET A 6 26.79 -10.18 2.55
N ILE A 7 27.18 -11.18 1.75
CA ILE A 7 26.93 -11.18 0.30
C ILE A 7 25.43 -11.22 -0.02
N LYS A 8 24.64 -12.00 0.72
CA LYS A 8 23.16 -12.02 0.56
C LYS A 8 22.56 -10.65 0.78
N GLU A 9 22.93 -9.98 1.86
CA GLU A 9 22.42 -8.65 2.21
C GLU A 9 22.86 -7.59 1.18
N ILE A 10 24.09 -7.68 0.65
CA ILE A 10 24.57 -6.82 -0.45
C ILE A 10 23.72 -7.03 -1.71
N VAL A 11 23.53 -8.28 -2.16
CA VAL A 11 22.75 -8.58 -3.37
C VAL A 11 21.29 -8.15 -3.22
N GLU A 12 20.68 -8.35 -2.05
CA GLU A 12 19.34 -7.85 -1.76
C GLU A 12 19.29 -6.31 -1.80
N GLY A 13 20.30 -5.62 -1.27
CA GLY A 13 20.40 -4.16 -1.31
C GLY A 13 20.57 -3.61 -2.73
N LEU A 14 21.38 -4.26 -3.57
CA LEU A 14 21.61 -3.88 -4.97
C LEU A 14 20.40 -4.17 -5.88
N ASN A 15 19.58 -5.16 -5.52
CA ASN A 15 18.36 -5.50 -6.26
C ASN A 15 17.15 -4.64 -5.87
N LYS A 16 17.17 -4.00 -4.69
CA LYS A 16 16.15 -3.04 -4.26
C LYS A 16 16.30 -1.71 -5.03
N HIS A 17 15.21 -0.93 -5.08
CA HIS A 17 15.24 0.45 -5.57
C HIS A 17 16.21 1.24 -4.68
N PRO A 18 17.29 1.81 -5.22
CA PRO A 18 17.36 2.57 -6.47
C PRO A 18 18.25 1.96 -7.57
N PHE A 19 18.98 0.87 -7.29
CA PHE A 19 20.00 0.32 -8.20
C PHE A 19 19.45 -0.73 -9.16
N SER A 20 18.43 -1.51 -8.73
CA SER A 20 17.68 -2.47 -9.56
C SER A 20 18.55 -3.39 -10.45
N MET A 21 19.72 -3.81 -9.98
CA MET A 21 20.74 -4.43 -10.84
C MET A 21 20.45 -5.89 -11.22
N LYS A 22 19.37 -6.50 -10.72
CA LYS A 22 18.94 -7.89 -11.00
C LYS A 22 20.09 -8.91 -10.92
N THR A 23 21.03 -8.68 -10.03
CA THR A 23 22.23 -9.52 -9.85
C THR A 23 21.87 -10.75 -9.02
N SER A 24 22.40 -11.92 -9.39
CA SER A 24 22.29 -13.14 -8.60
C SER A 24 23.47 -13.27 -7.64
N LEU A 25 23.30 -14.03 -6.55
CA LEU A 25 24.36 -14.31 -5.57
C LEU A 25 25.63 -14.91 -6.22
N VAL A 26 25.44 -15.79 -7.19
CA VAL A 26 26.55 -16.44 -7.91
C VAL A 26 27.22 -15.48 -8.88
N ALA A 27 26.43 -14.65 -9.58
CA ALA A 27 26.98 -13.64 -10.49
C ALA A 27 27.79 -12.59 -9.73
N PHE A 28 27.27 -12.10 -8.59
CA PHE A 28 27.98 -11.11 -7.78
C PHE A 28 29.27 -11.66 -7.16
N ASP A 29 29.30 -12.91 -6.69
CA ASP A 29 30.55 -13.50 -6.19
C ASP A 29 31.56 -13.81 -7.32
N GLN A 30 31.11 -14.01 -8.56
CA GLN A 30 32.00 -14.20 -9.72
C GLN A 30 32.40 -12.89 -10.39
N GLU A 31 31.95 -11.74 -9.89
CA GLU A 31 32.30 -10.43 -10.46
C GLU A 31 33.79 -10.16 -10.43
N LYS A 32 34.26 -9.46 -11.47
CA LYS A 32 35.67 -9.06 -11.57
C LYS A 32 35.97 -7.95 -10.55
N PRO A 33 37.22 -7.85 -10.07
CA PRO A 33 37.64 -6.78 -9.15
C PRO A 33 37.27 -5.38 -9.66
N GLN A 34 37.41 -5.13 -10.98
CA GLN A 34 37.00 -3.88 -11.61
C GLN A 34 35.48 -3.65 -11.57
N GLY A 35 34.68 -4.70 -11.79
CA GLY A 35 33.21 -4.62 -11.69
C GLY A 35 32.73 -4.33 -10.27
N LEU A 36 33.39 -4.87 -9.24
CA LEU A 36 33.10 -4.56 -7.84
C LEU A 36 33.37 -3.09 -7.50
N LEU A 37 34.47 -2.52 -8.02
CA LEU A 37 34.78 -1.10 -7.83
C LEU A 37 33.80 -0.19 -8.59
N GLU A 38 33.35 -0.58 -9.78
CA GLU A 38 32.30 0.13 -10.50
C GLU A 38 30.97 0.13 -9.75
N ILE A 39 30.59 -1.02 -9.16
CA ILE A 39 29.38 -1.12 -8.32
C ILE A 39 29.52 -0.21 -7.10
N LEU A 40 30.67 -0.20 -6.43
CA LEU A 40 30.93 0.70 -5.30
C LEU A 40 30.86 2.17 -5.72
N GLY A 41 31.42 2.53 -6.87
CA GLY A 41 31.33 3.87 -7.44
C GLY A 41 29.88 4.28 -7.73
N LYS A 42 29.06 3.39 -8.30
CA LYS A 42 27.62 3.62 -8.51
C LYS A 42 26.87 3.83 -7.20
N VAL A 43 27.19 3.05 -6.16
CA VAL A 43 26.58 3.22 -4.83
C VAL A 43 26.96 4.56 -4.22
N LEU A 44 28.22 4.97 -4.31
CA LEU A 44 28.67 6.28 -3.82
C LEU A 44 28.10 7.45 -4.64
N ALA A 45 27.94 7.31 -5.96
CA ALA A 45 27.28 8.28 -6.81
C ALA A 45 25.80 8.49 -6.45
N TYR A 46 25.16 7.47 -5.88
CA TYR A 46 23.79 7.59 -5.38
C TYR A 46 23.72 8.23 -3.98
N VAL A 47 24.75 8.03 -3.15
CA VAL A 47 24.84 8.63 -1.81
C VAL A 47 25.20 10.12 -1.89
N ASP A 48 26.12 10.49 -2.78
CA ASP A 48 26.56 11.86 -3.03
C ASP A 48 26.71 12.15 -4.54
N PRO A 49 25.64 12.62 -5.20
CA PRO A 49 25.63 12.90 -6.63
C PRO A 49 26.54 14.04 -7.06
N GLU A 50 26.89 14.97 -6.18
CA GLU A 50 27.71 16.14 -6.55
C GLU A 50 29.21 15.80 -6.56
N ARG A 51 29.69 14.99 -5.61
CA ARG A 51 31.11 14.61 -5.54
C ARG A 51 31.48 13.39 -6.39
N HIS A 52 30.51 12.52 -6.72
CA HIS A 52 30.80 11.20 -7.29
C HIS A 52 30.18 10.94 -8.66
N LYS A 53 29.57 11.95 -9.30
CA LYS A 53 29.15 11.88 -10.71
C LYS A 53 30.35 12.11 -11.65
N VAL A 54 31.38 11.30 -11.50
CA VAL A 54 32.55 11.27 -12.36
C VAL A 54 32.58 9.93 -13.06
N ASP A 55 32.84 9.95 -14.37
CA ASP A 55 32.88 8.75 -15.19
C ASP A 55 34.12 7.91 -14.81
N ILE A 56 33.89 6.76 -14.16
CA ILE A 56 34.94 5.88 -13.59
C ILE A 56 35.91 5.38 -14.66
N GLN A 57 35.48 5.37 -15.93
CA GLN A 57 36.27 4.94 -17.09
C GLN A 57 37.39 5.92 -17.48
N ASN A 58 37.34 7.18 -17.03
CA ASN A 58 38.30 8.23 -17.38
C ASN A 58 39.24 8.63 -16.23
N GLU A 59 39.15 7.96 -15.08
CA GLU A 59 39.94 8.26 -13.87
C GLU A 59 41.10 7.28 -13.67
N SER A 60 42.18 7.73 -13.02
CA SER A 60 43.22 6.82 -12.58
C SER A 60 42.72 5.99 -11.38
N PRO A 61 43.12 4.72 -11.24
CA PRO A 61 42.69 3.89 -10.10
C PRO A 61 43.12 4.49 -8.75
N GLU A 62 44.20 5.27 -8.74
CA GLU A 62 44.72 5.99 -7.58
C GLU A 62 43.86 7.20 -7.18
N SER A 63 43.36 7.97 -8.16
CA SER A 63 42.46 9.09 -7.86
C SER A 63 41.07 8.59 -7.44
N PHE A 64 40.61 7.48 -8.04
CA PHE A 64 39.39 6.78 -7.62
C PHE A 64 39.50 6.33 -6.16
N PHE A 65 40.63 5.72 -5.77
CA PHE A 65 40.88 5.33 -4.38
C PHE A 65 40.85 6.52 -3.43
N LEU A 66 41.54 7.63 -3.76
CA LEU A 66 41.57 8.82 -2.91
C LEU A 66 40.18 9.40 -2.69
N ARG A 67 39.37 9.51 -3.76
CA ARG A 67 37.99 10.00 -3.65
C ARG A 67 37.13 9.07 -2.79
N VAL A 68 37.20 7.76 -3.04
CA VAL A 68 36.42 6.79 -2.26
C VAL A 68 36.88 6.79 -0.80
N ALA A 69 38.18 6.88 -0.54
CA ALA A 69 38.72 6.93 0.82
C ALA A 69 38.28 8.20 1.57
N GLU A 70 38.30 9.36 0.92
CA GLU A 70 37.80 10.61 1.50
C GLU A 70 36.29 10.52 1.77
N ALA A 71 35.50 10.02 0.81
CA ALA A 71 34.06 9.86 0.96
C ALA A 71 33.70 8.90 2.10
N VAL A 72 34.36 7.74 2.15
CA VAL A 72 34.16 6.71 3.18
C VAL A 72 34.60 7.23 4.57
N HIS A 73 35.68 8.03 4.62
CA HIS A 73 36.12 8.70 5.85
C HIS A 73 35.11 9.75 6.34
N VAL A 74 34.62 10.61 5.45
CA VAL A 74 33.61 11.65 5.73
C VAL A 74 32.28 11.01 6.17
N LEU A 75 31.90 9.91 5.54
CA LEU A 75 30.73 9.12 5.93
C LEU A 75 30.93 8.42 7.28
N GLY A 76 32.14 8.37 7.84
CA GLY A 76 32.43 7.85 9.18
C GLY A 76 32.68 6.34 9.25
N TYR A 77 33.12 5.74 8.16
CA TYR A 77 33.53 4.33 8.17
C TYR A 77 34.82 4.16 8.96
N ASN A 78 34.78 3.30 9.97
CA ASN A 78 35.91 3.02 10.85
C ASN A 78 36.87 2.00 10.21
N ALA A 79 37.50 2.38 9.10
CA ALA A 79 38.74 1.71 8.70
C ALA A 79 39.86 2.32 9.54
N SER A 80 40.62 1.49 10.26
CA SER A 80 41.79 1.98 11.00
C SER A 80 42.82 2.55 10.02
N PHE A 81 42.82 3.87 9.81
CA PHE A 81 43.71 4.59 8.89
C PHE A 81 45.09 4.87 9.51
N ASP A 82 45.62 3.95 10.31
CA ASP A 82 46.97 4.07 10.85
C ASP A 82 48.01 3.74 9.76
N GLY A 83 49.16 4.41 9.75
CA GLY A 83 50.01 4.61 8.56
C GLY A 83 50.38 3.35 7.77
N TYR A 84 50.67 2.23 8.45
CA TYR A 84 50.96 0.93 7.81
C TYR A 84 49.68 0.26 7.26
N VAL A 85 48.58 0.36 8.00
CA VAL A 85 47.27 -0.19 7.63
C VAL A 85 46.68 0.55 6.45
N LYS A 86 46.90 1.87 6.33
CA LYS A 86 46.48 2.69 5.18
C LYS A 86 47.11 2.22 3.86
N ARG A 87 48.42 1.96 3.82
CA ARG A 87 49.09 1.47 2.59
C ARG A 87 48.68 0.04 2.22
N LYS A 88 48.41 -0.81 3.21
CA LYS A 88 47.90 -2.16 2.98
C LYS A 88 46.47 -2.10 2.44
N PHE A 89 45.62 -1.26 3.03
CA PHE A 89 44.25 -1.02 2.58
C PHE A 89 44.21 -0.44 1.17
N GLU A 90 45.07 0.52 0.84
CA GLU A 90 45.23 1.07 -0.51
C GLU A 90 45.58 -0.02 -1.52
N ARG A 91 46.54 -0.89 -1.21
CA ARG A 91 46.92 -2.01 -2.09
C ARG A 91 45.80 -3.05 -2.24
N SER A 92 45.14 -3.42 -1.15
CA SER A 92 44.01 -4.36 -1.13
C SER A 92 42.77 -3.80 -1.85
N PHE A 93 42.56 -2.48 -1.80
CA PHE A 93 41.48 -1.82 -2.51
C PHE A 93 41.77 -1.68 -4.01
N LEU A 94 43.00 -1.28 -4.38
CA LEU A 94 43.44 -1.17 -5.79
C LEU A 94 43.44 -2.52 -6.51
N SER A 95 43.72 -3.61 -5.79
CA SER A 95 43.59 -4.98 -6.31
C SER A 95 42.15 -5.50 -6.33
N GLY A 96 41.21 -4.76 -5.74
CA GLY A 96 39.78 -5.10 -5.64
C GLY A 96 39.53 -6.39 -4.85
N GLU A 97 40.28 -6.59 -3.75
CA GLU A 97 40.09 -7.73 -2.87
C GLU A 97 38.68 -7.72 -2.26
N LYS A 98 37.98 -8.86 -2.42
CA LYS A 98 36.61 -9.07 -1.92
C LYS A 98 36.48 -8.81 -0.43
N ASP A 99 37.51 -9.17 0.35
CA ASP A 99 37.54 -9.01 1.81
C ASP A 99 37.56 -7.55 2.26
N THR A 100 37.95 -6.62 1.37
CA THR A 100 37.96 -5.18 1.66
C THR A 100 36.73 -4.47 1.08
N VAL A 101 36.31 -4.84 -0.13
CA VAL A 101 35.20 -4.17 -0.83
C VAL A 101 33.83 -4.62 -0.32
N HIS A 102 33.65 -5.91 0.00
CA HIS A 102 32.35 -6.41 0.50
C HIS A 102 31.93 -5.76 1.82
N PRO A 103 32.78 -5.59 2.84
CA PRO A 103 32.40 -4.89 4.06
C PRO A 103 32.00 -3.43 3.84
N ILE A 104 32.64 -2.73 2.90
CA ILE A 104 32.32 -1.33 2.57
C ILE A 104 30.95 -1.26 1.87
N LEU A 105 30.72 -2.13 0.88
CA LEU A 105 29.44 -2.23 0.19
C LEU A 105 28.30 -2.60 1.15
N HIS A 106 28.53 -3.58 2.01
CA HIS A 106 27.59 -3.98 3.04
C HIS A 106 27.23 -2.82 3.96
N TRP A 107 28.25 -2.09 4.45
CA TRP A 107 28.04 -0.96 5.33
C TRP A 107 27.25 0.19 4.66
N LEU A 108 27.57 0.50 3.40
CA LEU A 108 26.84 1.50 2.62
C LEU A 108 25.39 1.07 2.35
N LEU A 109 25.16 -0.19 2.00
CA LEU A 109 23.83 -0.69 1.62
C LEU A 109 22.93 -0.94 2.84
N THR A 110 23.48 -1.23 4.01
CA THR A 110 22.71 -1.49 5.24
C THR A 110 21.89 -0.26 5.67
N ASN A 111 22.43 0.97 5.49
CA ASN A 111 21.78 2.20 5.92
C ASN A 111 21.96 3.35 4.89
N LEU A 112 21.49 3.14 3.67
CA LEU A 112 21.63 4.12 2.57
C LEU A 112 21.09 5.51 2.92
N ASP A 113 19.93 5.61 3.57
CA ASP A 113 19.32 6.90 3.90
C ASP A 113 20.10 7.64 4.99
N HIS A 114 20.70 6.90 5.93
CA HIS A 114 21.59 7.49 6.93
C HIS A 114 22.86 8.05 6.27
N HIS A 115 23.45 7.31 5.33
CA HIS A 115 24.65 7.74 4.61
C HIS A 115 24.38 8.94 3.71
N LYS A 116 23.22 9.01 3.05
CA LYS A 116 22.79 10.21 2.31
C LYS A 116 22.68 11.43 3.22
N LYS A 117 22.04 11.27 4.39
CA LYS A 117 21.94 12.35 5.38
C LYS A 117 23.33 12.79 5.85
N ARG A 118 24.24 11.85 6.14
CA ARG A 118 25.62 12.16 6.51
C ARG A 118 26.40 12.85 5.39
N ALA A 119 26.25 12.41 4.14
CA ALA A 119 26.86 13.07 2.98
C ALA A 119 26.37 14.52 2.82
N TYR A 120 25.05 14.73 2.94
CA TYR A 120 24.46 16.06 2.92
C TYR A 120 24.99 16.94 4.06
N LEU A 121 25.00 16.42 5.29
CA LEU A 121 25.50 17.16 6.46
C LEU A 121 27.00 17.46 6.36
N ALA A 122 27.79 16.54 5.81
CA ALA A 122 29.22 16.72 5.64
C ALA A 122 29.57 17.93 4.77
N LYS A 123 28.75 18.27 3.76
CA LYS A 123 28.91 19.47 2.94
C LYS A 123 28.98 20.76 3.77
N PHE A 124 28.22 20.81 4.87
CA PHE A 124 28.09 22.00 5.71
C PHE A 124 28.85 21.90 7.03
N LEU A 125 29.12 20.68 7.51
CA LEU A 125 29.70 20.43 8.84
C LEU A 125 31.16 19.97 8.82
N VAL A 126 31.75 19.66 7.65
CA VAL A 126 33.20 19.43 7.56
C VAL A 126 33.91 20.77 7.80
N ASN A 127 34.77 20.78 8.82
CA ASN A 127 35.48 21.99 9.21
C ASN A 127 36.55 22.32 8.18
N ILE A 128 36.62 23.59 7.80
CA ILE A 128 37.79 24.14 7.12
C ILE A 128 38.84 24.39 8.22
N GLU A 129 39.87 23.54 8.28
CA GLU A 129 40.96 23.69 9.24
C GLU A 129 41.89 24.84 8.82
N ILE A 130 41.70 26.00 9.44
CA ILE A 130 42.59 27.16 9.26
C ILE A 130 43.67 27.09 10.36
N PRO A 131 44.96 27.02 10.01
CA PRO A 131 46.03 27.00 11.00
C PRO A 131 45.96 28.22 11.92
N THR A 132 46.15 27.99 13.22
CA THR A 132 46.00 29.01 14.27
C THR A 132 46.95 30.20 14.10
N GLU A 133 48.06 30.03 13.38
CA GLU A 133 48.99 31.11 13.04
C GLU A 133 48.39 32.19 12.13
N PHE A 134 47.45 31.82 11.25
CA PHE A 134 46.76 32.77 10.38
C PHE A 134 45.63 33.49 11.13
N LEU A 135 44.93 32.76 12.01
CA LEU A 135 43.89 33.32 12.87
C LEU A 135 44.45 34.29 13.92
N ALA A 136 45.68 34.07 14.39
CA ALA A 136 46.33 34.95 15.37
C ALA A 136 46.88 36.25 14.74
N LYS A 137 47.16 36.25 13.43
CA LYS A 137 47.73 37.41 12.72
C LYS A 137 46.67 38.33 12.13
N ASP A 138 45.51 37.79 11.77
CA ASP A 138 44.44 38.54 11.11
C ASP A 138 43.14 38.48 11.93
N SER A 139 42.82 39.59 12.60
CA SER A 139 41.61 39.73 13.43
C SER A 139 40.32 39.59 12.62
N GLN A 140 40.29 40.06 11.35
CA GLN A 140 39.09 39.97 10.53
C GLN A 140 38.82 38.53 10.09
N LEU A 141 39.88 37.77 9.82
CA LEU A 141 39.77 36.34 9.53
C LEU A 141 39.29 35.54 10.75
N ALA A 142 39.76 35.89 11.95
CA ALA A 142 39.29 35.29 13.20
C ALA A 142 37.80 35.54 13.45
N ASP A 143 37.34 36.78 13.26
CA ASP A 143 35.92 37.14 13.42
C ASP A 143 35.03 36.39 12.40
N ALA A 144 35.45 36.34 11.13
CA ALA A 144 34.73 35.60 10.08
C ALA A 144 34.69 34.08 10.35
N TYR A 145 35.77 33.51 10.90
CA TYR A 145 35.81 32.10 11.28
C TYR A 145 34.90 31.81 12.49
N HIS A 146 34.77 32.75 13.43
CA HIS A 146 33.82 32.66 14.54
C HIS A 146 32.37 32.70 14.04
N GLU A 147 32.03 33.66 13.18
CA GLU A 147 30.69 33.75 12.56
C GLU A 147 30.35 32.47 11.78
N TYR A 148 31.29 31.93 11.00
CA TYR A 148 31.14 30.64 10.32
C TYR A 148 30.78 29.51 11.30
N LYS A 149 31.49 29.42 12.45
CA LYS A 149 31.21 28.41 13.47
C LYS A 149 29.84 28.58 14.10
N GLU A 150 29.43 29.81 14.40
CA GLU A 150 28.09 30.08 14.90
C GLU A 150 27.00 29.67 13.90
N LEU A 151 27.18 29.96 12.61
CA LEU A 151 26.24 29.53 11.56
C LEU A 151 26.15 28.01 11.47
N GLN A 152 27.28 27.29 11.60
CA GLN A 152 27.29 25.83 11.66
C GLN A 152 26.48 25.30 12.85
N GLU A 153 26.58 25.92 14.03
CA GLU A 153 25.79 25.53 15.21
C GLU A 153 24.30 25.81 15.03
N LYS A 154 23.94 26.99 14.52
CA LYS A 154 22.54 27.35 14.19
C LYS A 154 21.95 26.35 13.19
N PHE A 155 22.72 25.95 12.18
CA PHE A 155 22.31 24.93 11.20
C PHE A 155 22.02 23.57 11.87
N LYS A 156 22.87 23.10 12.79
CA LYS A 156 22.66 21.83 13.50
C LYS A 156 21.34 21.83 14.28
N ILE A 157 21.06 22.91 15.00
CA ILE A 157 19.84 23.06 15.80
C ILE A 157 18.60 23.07 14.89
N PHE A 158 18.64 23.87 13.81
CA PHE A 158 17.52 23.98 12.89
C PHE A 158 17.24 22.65 12.18
N HIS A 159 18.27 22.01 11.63
CA HIS A 159 18.14 20.70 10.96
C HIS A 159 17.58 19.63 11.91
N SER A 160 18.06 19.56 13.16
CA SER A 160 17.56 18.61 14.15
C SER A 160 16.08 18.85 14.48
N SER A 161 15.66 20.11 14.60
CA SER A 161 14.26 20.46 14.86
C SER A 161 13.35 20.09 13.69
N THR A 162 13.78 20.35 12.45
CA THR A 162 13.05 19.97 11.24
C THR A 162 12.90 18.45 11.13
N GLU A 163 13.96 17.68 11.39
CA GLU A 163 13.91 16.22 11.34
C GLU A 163 12.96 15.63 12.39
N GLN A 164 12.90 16.21 13.59
CA GLN A 164 11.93 15.83 14.62
C GLN A 164 10.48 16.15 14.20
N ALA A 165 10.27 17.27 13.51
CA ALA A 165 8.96 17.62 12.98
C ALA A 165 8.52 16.69 11.84
N GLU A 166 9.43 16.34 10.92
CA GLU A 166 9.14 15.43 9.81
C GLU A 166 8.80 14.01 10.28
N SER A 167 9.57 13.47 11.23
CA SER A 167 9.29 12.15 11.82
C SER A 167 7.92 12.10 12.54
N SER A 168 7.48 13.24 13.09
CA SER A 168 6.17 13.36 13.75
C SER A 168 5.01 13.53 12.75
N SER A 169 5.28 13.85 11.48
CA SER A 169 4.28 14.21 10.45
C SER A 169 3.74 13.01 9.66
N GLY A 170 4.18 11.79 9.97
CA GLY A 170 3.92 10.57 9.18
C GLY A 170 2.45 10.16 8.96
N GLY A 171 1.47 10.81 9.59
CA GLY A 171 0.05 10.46 9.47
C GLY A 171 -0.76 11.24 8.43
N PHE A 172 -0.18 12.23 7.73
CA PHE A 172 -0.97 13.11 6.86
C PHE A 172 -1.57 12.40 5.64
N SER A 173 -0.83 11.46 5.03
CA SER A 173 -1.30 10.71 3.85
C SER A 173 -2.43 9.74 4.21
N GLU A 174 -2.30 9.01 5.32
CA GLU A 174 -3.33 8.10 5.83
C GLU A 174 -4.61 8.85 6.20
N CYS A 175 -4.49 9.97 6.91
CA CYS A 175 -5.62 10.84 7.23
C CYS A 175 -6.29 11.37 5.95
N LYS A 176 -5.51 11.80 4.95
CA LYS A 176 -6.04 12.24 3.65
C LYS A 176 -6.79 11.10 2.93
N HIS A 177 -6.27 9.88 2.94
CA HIS A 177 -6.94 8.73 2.35
C HIS A 177 -8.24 8.37 3.09
N GLU A 178 -8.23 8.45 4.42
CA GLU A 178 -9.40 8.21 5.24
C GLU A 178 -10.51 9.25 4.99
N ILE A 179 -10.14 10.54 4.92
CA ILE A 179 -11.07 11.62 4.56
C ILE A 179 -11.70 11.34 3.20
N GLN A 180 -10.90 10.99 2.18
CA GLN A 180 -11.44 10.67 0.85
C GLN A 180 -12.35 9.43 0.85
N ARG A 181 -12.08 8.44 1.71
CA ARG A 181 -12.94 7.27 1.89
C ARG A 181 -14.28 7.67 2.49
N LEU A 182 -14.26 8.42 3.60
CA LEU A 182 -15.46 8.90 4.29
C LEU A 182 -16.29 9.84 3.42
N GLU A 183 -15.67 10.69 2.60
CA GLU A 183 -16.36 11.55 1.64
C GLU A 183 -17.10 10.74 0.57
N LYS A 184 -16.48 9.68 0.04
CA LYS A 184 -17.13 8.75 -0.91
C LYS A 184 -18.29 8.00 -0.26
N GLU A 185 -18.11 7.51 0.96
CA GLU A 185 -19.18 6.84 1.71
C GLU A 185 -20.35 7.78 1.99
N LYS A 186 -20.08 9.02 2.41
CA LYS A 186 -21.09 10.06 2.57
C LYS A 186 -21.86 10.30 1.28
N PHE A 187 -21.15 10.44 0.14
CA PHE A 187 -21.80 10.65 -1.16
C PHE A 187 -22.74 9.49 -1.53
N LEU A 188 -22.28 8.23 -1.40
CA LEU A 188 -23.09 7.05 -1.66
C LEU A 188 -24.30 6.92 -0.73
N LEU A 189 -24.13 7.29 0.56
CA LEU A 189 -25.23 7.31 1.52
C LEU A 189 -26.27 8.39 1.17
N CYS A 190 -25.83 9.59 0.80
CA CYS A 190 -26.71 10.64 0.32
C CYS A 190 -27.51 10.19 -0.92
N GLU A 191 -26.85 9.60 -1.92
CA GLU A 191 -27.51 9.09 -3.13
C GLU A 191 -28.53 7.98 -2.79
N LYS A 192 -28.18 7.08 -1.86
CA LYS A 192 -29.08 6.03 -1.40
C LYS A 192 -30.29 6.60 -0.67
N ILE A 193 -30.10 7.62 0.17
CA ILE A 193 -31.18 8.33 0.87
C ILE A 193 -32.08 9.02 -0.15
N GLU A 194 -31.53 9.69 -1.17
CA GLU A 194 -32.31 10.33 -2.23
C GLU A 194 -33.13 9.32 -3.02
N LYS A 195 -32.55 8.19 -3.42
CA LYS A 195 -33.29 7.10 -4.08
C LYS A 195 -34.41 6.52 -3.21
N LEU A 196 -34.20 6.40 -1.91
CA LEU A 196 -35.23 5.96 -0.97
C LEU A 196 -36.31 7.03 -0.76
N LYS A 197 -35.95 8.31 -0.81
CA LYS A 197 -36.87 9.45 -0.75
C LYS A 197 -37.65 9.70 -2.04
N GLN A 198 -37.20 9.20 -3.19
CA GLN A 198 -37.91 9.31 -4.48
C GLN A 198 -38.93 8.19 -4.73
N LYS A 199 -38.91 7.12 -3.92
CA LYS A 199 -39.89 6.04 -3.95
C LYS A 199 -41.27 6.26 -3.24
N PRO A 200 -41.64 7.43 -2.69
CA PRO A 200 -42.91 7.57 -1.99
C PRO A 200 -43.98 8.25 -2.85
N GLU A 201 -44.88 7.44 -3.40
CA GLU A 201 -46.22 7.90 -3.71
C GLU A 201 -47.01 7.94 -2.39
N THR A 202 -47.68 9.07 -2.09
CA THR A 202 -48.45 9.45 -0.87
C THR A 202 -47.64 10.13 0.27
N GLU A 203 -47.35 11.42 0.08
CA GLU A 203 -46.44 12.25 0.90
C GLU A 203 -46.83 12.48 2.38
N THR A 204 -48.11 12.41 2.75
CA THR A 204 -48.58 12.76 4.11
C THR A 204 -48.62 11.60 5.10
N HIS A 205 -49.04 10.40 4.70
CA HIS A 205 -49.05 9.24 5.58
C HIS A 205 -47.65 8.68 5.83
N LEU A 206 -46.77 8.75 4.82
CA LEU A 206 -45.41 8.26 4.95
C LEU A 206 -44.53 9.14 5.85
N THR A 207 -44.69 10.46 5.80
CA THR A 207 -43.93 11.37 6.68
C THR A 207 -44.22 11.10 8.15
N ASN A 208 -45.49 10.89 8.50
CA ASN A 208 -45.90 10.46 9.83
C ASN A 208 -45.40 9.04 10.18
N PHE A 209 -45.45 8.09 9.23
CA PHE A 209 -44.89 6.75 9.47
C PHE A 209 -43.37 6.79 9.70
N LEU A 210 -42.64 7.62 8.96
CA LEU A 210 -41.20 7.79 9.12
C LEU A 210 -40.83 8.49 10.42
N SER A 211 -41.64 9.44 10.91
CA SER A 211 -41.42 10.05 12.23
C SER A 211 -41.62 9.02 13.34
N VAL A 212 -42.72 8.27 13.29
CA VAL A 212 -43.00 7.18 14.26
C VAL A 212 -41.92 6.10 14.20
N ALA A 213 -41.46 5.71 13.00
CA ALA A 213 -40.38 4.74 12.84
C ALA A 213 -39.03 5.25 13.38
N ARG A 214 -38.75 6.56 13.27
CA ARG A 214 -37.56 7.18 13.88
C ARG A 214 -37.65 7.18 15.40
N GLU A 215 -38.80 7.54 15.95
CA GLU A 215 -39.04 7.53 17.40
C GLU A 215 -38.93 6.11 17.96
N LEU A 216 -39.56 5.13 17.31
CA LEU A 216 -39.44 3.72 17.70
C LEU A 216 -37.98 3.25 17.66
N ARG A 217 -37.24 3.59 16.60
CA ARG A 217 -35.82 3.22 16.49
C ARG A 217 -34.97 3.90 17.56
N ALA A 218 -35.24 5.16 17.89
CA ALA A 218 -34.55 5.88 18.96
C ALA A 218 -34.84 5.24 20.31
N ALA A 219 -36.11 4.90 20.59
CA ALA A 219 -36.52 4.22 21.82
C ALA A 219 -35.87 2.82 21.94
N GLN A 220 -35.80 2.03 20.87
CA GLN A 220 -35.12 0.73 20.86
C GLN A 220 -33.61 0.86 21.10
N LEU A 221 -32.97 1.89 20.52
CA LEU A 221 -31.55 2.14 20.76
C LEU A 221 -31.31 2.56 22.22
N GLU A 222 -32.19 3.39 22.77
CA GLU A 222 -32.14 3.78 24.18
C GLU A 222 -32.36 2.58 25.11
N GLU A 223 -33.36 1.74 24.84
CA GLU A 223 -33.62 0.50 25.58
C GLU A 223 -32.40 -0.42 25.59
N THR A 224 -31.79 -0.68 24.43
CA THR A 224 -30.58 -1.51 24.34
C THR A 224 -29.38 -0.90 25.06
N THR A 225 -29.23 0.43 25.01
CA THR A 225 -28.16 1.15 25.71
C THR A 225 -28.36 1.09 27.23
N LEU A 226 -29.60 1.28 27.70
CA LEU A 226 -29.96 1.20 29.11
C LEU A 226 -29.82 -0.22 29.64
N ALA A 227 -30.27 -1.24 28.89
CA ALA A 227 -30.11 -2.63 29.25
C ALA A 227 -28.64 -3.01 29.42
N PHE A 228 -27.77 -2.59 28.48
CA PHE A 228 -26.33 -2.81 28.57
C PHE A 228 -25.72 -2.12 29.80
N ARG A 229 -26.07 -0.85 30.06
CA ARG A 229 -25.60 -0.12 31.26
C ARG A 229 -26.09 -0.76 32.55
N SER A 230 -27.35 -1.20 32.59
CA SER A 230 -27.92 -1.87 33.76
C SER A 230 -27.18 -3.18 34.04
N GLN A 231 -26.90 -3.98 33.01
CA GLN A 231 -26.12 -5.21 33.15
C GLN A 231 -24.72 -4.90 33.70
N GLN A 232 -24.01 -3.92 33.12
CA GLN A 232 -22.69 -3.51 33.61
C GLN A 232 -22.72 -3.04 35.07
N GLN A 233 -23.74 -2.28 35.47
CA GLN A 233 -23.90 -1.83 36.84
C GLN A 233 -24.20 -3.00 37.79
N THR A 234 -25.03 -3.95 37.40
CA THR A 234 -25.32 -5.16 38.17
C THR A 234 -24.06 -6.01 38.35
N ASP A 235 -23.29 -6.22 37.27
CA ASP A 235 -22.03 -6.98 37.32
C ASP A 235 -21.01 -6.29 38.24
N TYR A 236 -20.89 -4.96 38.13
CA TYR A 236 -20.00 -4.18 38.99
C TYR A 236 -20.44 -4.19 40.45
N PHE A 237 -21.74 -4.09 40.72
CA PHE A 237 -22.29 -4.20 42.07
C PHE A 237 -22.04 -5.58 42.69
N ASN A 238 -22.24 -6.65 41.92
CA ASN A 238 -21.98 -8.01 42.36
C ASN A 238 -20.50 -8.20 42.68
N TYR A 239 -19.60 -7.69 41.84
CA TYR A 239 -18.16 -7.69 42.09
C TYR A 239 -17.81 -6.97 43.41
N LEU A 240 -18.32 -5.75 43.61
CA LEU A 240 -18.06 -5.00 44.85
C LEU A 240 -18.63 -5.71 46.08
N SER A 241 -19.82 -6.30 45.96
CA SER A 241 -20.46 -7.05 47.04
C SER A 241 -19.64 -8.29 47.42
N GLU A 242 -19.13 -9.01 46.42
CA GLU A 242 -18.26 -10.16 46.65
C GLU A 242 -16.95 -9.76 47.32
N GLN A 243 -16.29 -8.68 46.86
CA GLN A 243 -15.08 -8.14 47.48
C GLN A 243 -15.31 -7.70 48.94
N LEU A 244 -16.47 -7.13 49.22
CA LEU A 244 -16.85 -6.74 50.57
C LEU A 244 -17.01 -7.98 51.47
N ASP A 245 -17.65 -9.04 50.98
CA ASP A 245 -17.81 -10.27 51.72
C ASP A 245 -16.48 -11.03 51.93
N THR A 246 -15.56 -11.00 50.97
CA THR A 246 -14.23 -11.60 51.17
C THR A 246 -13.41 -10.83 52.18
N THR A 247 -13.36 -9.50 52.10
CA THR A 247 -12.66 -8.65 53.07
C THR A 247 -13.22 -8.80 54.49
N ARG A 248 -14.55 -8.92 54.64
CA ARG A 248 -15.18 -9.25 55.94
C ARG A 248 -14.70 -10.59 56.49
N LYS A 249 -14.62 -11.64 55.65
CA LYS A 249 -14.15 -12.98 56.07
C LYS A 249 -12.66 -12.97 56.43
N LEU A 250 -11.83 -12.23 55.68
CA LEU A 250 -10.41 -12.04 56.00
C LEU A 250 -10.24 -11.35 57.36
N LEU A 251 -11.02 -10.30 57.62
CA LEU A 251 -10.98 -9.59 58.91
C LEU A 251 -11.37 -10.52 60.06
N GLN A 252 -12.44 -11.31 59.91
CA GLN A 252 -12.83 -12.32 60.91
C GLN A 252 -11.74 -13.36 61.16
N ALA A 253 -11.05 -13.82 60.11
CA ALA A 253 -9.93 -14.75 60.24
C ALA A 253 -8.72 -14.13 60.96
N LEU A 254 -8.41 -12.85 60.70
CA LEU A 254 -7.34 -12.12 61.40
C LEU A 254 -7.69 -11.88 62.88
N GLN A 255 -8.94 -11.57 63.20
CA GLN A 255 -9.40 -11.48 64.58
C GLN A 255 -9.28 -12.82 65.30
N ALA A 256 -9.61 -13.94 64.64
CA ALA A 256 -9.45 -15.28 65.18
C ALA A 256 -7.96 -15.65 65.39
N LEU A 257 -7.04 -15.09 64.59
CA LEU A 257 -5.59 -15.27 64.73
C LEU A 257 -5.05 -14.70 66.05
N SER A 258 -5.66 -13.61 66.53
CA SER A 258 -5.33 -12.98 67.82
C SER A 258 -5.75 -13.83 69.02
N GLY A 259 -6.83 -14.61 68.87
CA GLY A 259 -7.31 -15.52 69.90
C GLY A 259 -6.62 -16.88 69.90
N ASP A 260 -6.55 -17.52 68.74
CA ASP A 260 -6.05 -18.89 68.57
C ASP A 260 -5.25 -19.02 67.25
N PRO A 261 -3.91 -18.95 67.29
CA PRO A 261 -3.08 -18.69 66.12
C PRO A 261 -3.13 -19.82 65.07
N GLU A 262 -3.21 -21.08 65.47
CA GLU A 262 -3.30 -22.21 64.54
C GLU A 262 -4.64 -22.24 63.80
N ARG A 263 -5.73 -21.96 64.51
CA ARG A 263 -7.09 -21.96 63.96
C ARG A 263 -7.34 -20.76 63.06
N GLY A 264 -6.85 -19.58 63.44
CA GLY A 264 -6.91 -18.37 62.61
C GLY A 264 -6.10 -18.51 61.33
N ALA A 265 -4.91 -19.13 61.39
CA ALA A 265 -4.04 -19.33 60.23
C ALA A 265 -4.69 -20.28 59.22
N ALA A 266 -5.28 -21.37 59.71
CA ALA A 266 -6.05 -22.31 58.88
C ALA A 266 -7.27 -21.64 58.21
N ALA A 267 -7.98 -20.77 58.93
CA ALA A 267 -9.12 -20.02 58.39
C ALA A 267 -8.70 -19.01 57.31
N TYR A 268 -7.61 -18.27 57.55
CA TYR A 268 -7.06 -17.29 56.61
C TYR A 268 -6.60 -17.95 55.30
N LEU A 269 -5.83 -19.04 55.39
CA LEU A 269 -5.39 -19.82 54.22
C LEU A 269 -6.56 -20.40 53.44
N LYS A 270 -7.66 -20.78 54.11
CA LYS A 270 -8.87 -21.27 53.45
C LYS A 270 -9.54 -20.18 52.61
N VAL A 271 -9.61 -18.94 53.10
CA VAL A 271 -10.18 -17.81 52.33
C VAL A 271 -9.30 -17.49 51.13
N LEU A 272 -7.97 -17.41 51.30
CA LEU A 272 -7.04 -17.15 50.18
C LEU A 272 -7.10 -18.22 49.09
N ARG A 273 -7.13 -19.51 49.45
CA ARG A 273 -7.29 -20.60 48.48
C ARG A 273 -8.62 -20.51 47.73
N GLN A 274 -9.67 -20.05 48.40
CA GLN A 274 -10.97 -19.86 47.75
C GLN A 274 -10.95 -18.67 46.79
N GLU A 275 -10.27 -17.58 47.12
CA GLU A 275 -10.05 -16.45 46.21
C GLU A 275 -9.20 -16.84 45.01
N GLU A 276 -8.07 -17.53 45.23
CA GLU A 276 -7.19 -18.02 44.15
C GLU A 276 -7.94 -18.94 43.18
N ARG A 277 -8.78 -19.82 43.71
CA ARG A 277 -9.62 -20.68 42.86
C ARG A 277 -10.63 -19.87 42.05
N ARG A 278 -11.29 -18.88 42.65
CA ARG A 278 -12.27 -18.03 41.95
C ARG A 278 -11.62 -17.19 40.87
N THR A 279 -10.47 -16.58 41.14
CA THR A 279 -9.75 -15.79 40.15
C THR A 279 -9.25 -16.65 39.00
N ALA A 280 -8.78 -17.87 39.28
CA ALA A 280 -8.42 -18.84 38.24
C ALA A 280 -9.63 -19.25 37.37
N GLU A 281 -10.79 -19.51 37.98
CA GLU A 281 -12.03 -19.84 37.26
C GLU A 281 -12.52 -18.66 36.40
N ALA A 282 -12.44 -17.42 36.90
CA ALA A 282 -12.79 -16.20 36.16
C ALA A 282 -11.83 -15.93 34.99
N LEU A 283 -10.51 -16.12 35.20
CA LEU A 283 -9.50 -16.02 34.14
C LEU A 283 -9.78 -17.05 33.04
N ALA A 284 -10.07 -18.29 33.42
CA ALA A 284 -10.39 -19.35 32.46
C ALA A 284 -11.67 -19.04 31.67
N ALA A 285 -12.68 -18.42 32.29
CA ALA A 285 -13.88 -17.95 31.59
C ALA A 285 -13.55 -16.83 30.59
N CYS A 286 -12.77 -15.83 30.99
CA CYS A 286 -12.34 -14.73 30.12
C CYS A 286 -11.55 -15.24 28.90
N ILE A 287 -10.64 -16.21 29.10
CA ILE A 287 -9.88 -16.84 28.02
C ILE A 287 -10.83 -17.53 27.02
N ARG A 288 -11.84 -18.28 27.51
CA ARG A 288 -12.82 -18.93 26.63
C ARG A 288 -13.64 -17.91 25.84
N GLU A 289 -14.10 -16.83 26.48
CA GLU A 289 -14.84 -15.77 25.78
C GLU A 289 -13.97 -15.07 24.72
N LEU A 290 -12.69 -14.85 25.01
CA LEU A 290 -11.75 -14.25 24.08
C LEU A 290 -11.52 -15.16 22.86
N GLN A 291 -11.36 -16.47 23.09
CA GLN A 291 -11.25 -17.45 22.01
C GLN A 291 -12.50 -17.48 21.14
N GLN A 292 -13.70 -17.50 21.73
CA GLN A 292 -14.95 -17.45 20.97
C GLN A 292 -15.09 -16.16 20.14
N LYS A 293 -14.67 -15.01 20.69
CA LYS A 293 -14.66 -13.75 19.94
C LYS A 293 -13.65 -13.77 18.79
N GLN A 294 -12.49 -14.38 18.98
CA GLN A 294 -11.49 -14.56 17.92
C GLN A 294 -12.00 -15.48 16.80
N GLU A 295 -12.66 -16.58 17.14
CA GLU A 295 -13.28 -17.48 16.16
C GLU A 295 -14.36 -16.76 15.34
N ARG A 296 -15.25 -16.02 16.00
CA ARG A 296 -16.27 -15.20 15.31
C ARG A 296 -15.67 -14.12 14.42
N LEU A 297 -14.54 -13.53 14.82
CA LEU A 297 -13.83 -12.56 14.01
C LEU A 297 -13.25 -13.22 12.75
N ALA A 298 -12.62 -14.39 12.89
CA ALA A 298 -12.09 -15.15 11.76
C ALA A 298 -13.19 -15.56 10.77
N GLU A 299 -14.35 -16.01 11.24
CA GLU A 299 -15.53 -16.28 10.40
C GLU A 299 -16.01 -15.02 9.66
N ALA A 300 -16.05 -13.87 10.33
CA ALA A 300 -16.43 -12.60 9.72
C ALA A 300 -15.41 -12.14 8.66
N GLU A 301 -14.12 -12.34 8.90
CA GLU A 301 -13.05 -12.06 7.94
C GLU A 301 -13.17 -12.96 6.70
N GLU A 302 -13.37 -14.27 6.88
CA GLU A 302 -13.55 -15.21 5.77
C GLU A 302 -14.77 -14.85 4.91
N THR A 303 -15.90 -14.51 5.54
CA THR A 303 -17.09 -14.06 4.81
C THR A 303 -16.85 -12.74 4.07
N ASN A 304 -16.07 -11.82 4.64
CA ASN A 304 -15.71 -10.56 3.99
C ASN A 304 -14.78 -10.78 2.79
N GLU A 305 -13.83 -11.71 2.87
CA GLU A 305 -12.98 -12.12 1.75
C GLU A 305 -13.82 -12.70 0.60
N LYS A 306 -14.73 -13.63 0.91
CA LYS A 306 -15.69 -14.18 -0.06
C LYS A 306 -16.53 -13.09 -0.71
N LEU A 307 -17.07 -12.15 0.09
CA LEU A 307 -17.81 -11.00 -0.42
C LEU A 307 -16.95 -10.12 -1.34
N THR A 308 -15.67 -9.97 -1.04
CA THR A 308 -14.74 -9.20 -1.88
C THR A 308 -14.50 -9.87 -3.22
N VAL A 309 -14.37 -11.20 -3.24
CA VAL A 309 -14.30 -11.99 -4.49
C VAL A 309 -15.59 -11.85 -5.30
N TYR A 310 -16.75 -12.00 -4.67
CA TYR A 310 -18.04 -11.84 -5.36
C TYR A 310 -18.23 -10.41 -5.90
N LYS A 311 -17.81 -9.38 -5.17
CA LYS A 311 -17.82 -7.98 -5.66
C LYS A 311 -16.94 -7.82 -6.90
N LYS A 312 -15.73 -8.39 -6.92
CA LYS A 312 -14.85 -8.38 -8.10
C LYS A 312 -15.47 -9.11 -9.29
N GLN A 313 -16.05 -10.29 -9.07
CA GLN A 313 -16.75 -11.05 -10.11
C GLN A 313 -17.93 -10.28 -10.69
N LEU A 314 -18.74 -9.65 -9.83
CA LEU A 314 -19.86 -8.81 -10.24
C LEU A 314 -19.39 -7.62 -11.08
N GLN A 315 -18.28 -6.97 -10.71
CA GLN A 315 -17.70 -5.87 -11.48
C GLN A 315 -17.29 -6.32 -12.89
N ILE A 316 -16.64 -7.47 -13.02
CA ILE A 316 -16.27 -8.05 -14.33
C ILE A 316 -17.53 -8.33 -15.17
N LEU A 317 -18.58 -8.89 -14.57
CA LEU A 317 -19.84 -9.14 -15.27
C LEU A 317 -20.53 -7.85 -15.73
N ILE A 318 -20.48 -6.79 -14.91
CA ILE A 318 -21.00 -5.46 -15.28
C ILE A 318 -20.23 -4.89 -16.48
N GLU A 319 -18.91 -5.00 -16.50
CA GLU A 319 -18.08 -4.52 -17.61
C GLU A 319 -18.32 -5.30 -18.90
N LYS A 320 -18.42 -6.64 -18.80
CA LYS A 320 -18.79 -7.50 -19.93
C LYS A 320 -20.17 -7.16 -20.49
N LYS A 321 -21.16 -6.98 -19.62
CA LYS A 321 -22.51 -6.55 -20.02
C LYS A 321 -22.46 -5.22 -20.78
N LYS A 322 -21.74 -4.22 -20.27
CA LYS A 322 -21.57 -2.92 -20.94
C LYS A 322 -20.84 -3.01 -22.28
N ALA A 323 -19.92 -3.96 -22.45
CA ALA A 323 -19.22 -4.19 -23.71
C ALA A 323 -20.18 -4.79 -24.76
N LEU A 324 -20.91 -5.84 -24.39
CA LEU A 324 -21.93 -6.45 -25.24
C LEU A 324 -23.02 -5.45 -25.63
N GLU A 325 -23.50 -4.63 -24.69
CA GLU A 325 -24.47 -3.56 -24.99
C GLU A 325 -23.93 -2.49 -25.95
N ARG A 326 -22.61 -2.29 -26.04
CA ARG A 326 -21.99 -1.40 -27.02
C ARG A 326 -21.86 -2.09 -28.38
N GLU A 327 -21.46 -3.36 -28.40
CA GLU A 327 -21.38 -4.16 -29.63
C GLU A 327 -22.74 -4.27 -30.31
N VAL A 328 -23.79 -4.65 -29.56
CA VAL A 328 -25.16 -4.72 -30.09
C VAL A 328 -25.63 -3.37 -30.63
N ARG A 329 -25.30 -2.25 -29.97
CA ARG A 329 -25.62 -0.90 -30.47
C ARG A 329 -24.88 -0.57 -31.76
N ASN A 330 -23.60 -0.93 -31.86
CA ASN A 330 -22.80 -0.68 -33.06
C ASN A 330 -23.27 -1.52 -34.25
N GLU A 331 -23.61 -2.79 -34.02
CA GLU A 331 -24.18 -3.67 -35.04
C GLU A 331 -25.53 -3.15 -35.54
N LEU A 332 -26.40 -2.71 -34.62
CA LEU A 332 -27.69 -2.11 -34.98
C LEU A 332 -27.50 -0.83 -35.82
N ALA A 333 -26.54 0.03 -35.45
CA ALA A 333 -26.22 1.24 -36.21
C ALA A 333 -25.61 0.91 -37.58
N ALA A 334 -24.74 -0.10 -37.68
CA ALA A 334 -24.16 -0.57 -38.94
C ALA A 334 -25.25 -1.14 -39.86
N GLN A 335 -26.18 -1.92 -39.31
CA GLN A 335 -27.34 -2.44 -40.04
C GLN A 335 -28.20 -1.29 -40.58
N GLN A 336 -28.51 -0.29 -39.76
CA GLN A 336 -29.25 0.90 -40.18
C GLN A 336 -28.51 1.68 -41.29
N CYS A 337 -27.20 1.87 -41.16
CA CYS A 337 -26.39 2.52 -42.19
C CYS A 337 -26.38 1.73 -43.50
N ALA A 338 -26.23 0.40 -43.43
CA ALA A 338 -26.27 -0.47 -44.60
C ALA A 338 -27.64 -0.41 -45.29
N THR A 339 -28.74 -0.40 -44.52
CA THR A 339 -30.09 -0.23 -45.09
C THR A 339 -30.27 1.12 -45.78
N MET A 340 -29.71 2.21 -45.22
CA MET A 340 -29.77 3.54 -45.83
C MET A 340 -28.92 3.64 -47.10
N LYS A 341 -27.73 3.03 -47.12
CA LYS A 341 -26.91 2.95 -48.34
C LYS A 341 -27.58 2.13 -49.43
N ARG A 342 -28.22 1.02 -49.05
CA ARG A 342 -28.99 0.18 -49.99
C ARG A 342 -30.15 0.98 -50.59
N SER A 343 -30.94 1.67 -49.77
CA SER A 343 -32.07 2.47 -50.25
C SER A 343 -31.62 3.68 -51.09
N ALA A 344 -30.50 4.33 -50.72
CA ALA A 344 -29.91 5.40 -51.52
C ALA A 344 -29.44 4.90 -52.90
N ALA A 345 -28.73 3.78 -52.95
CA ALA A 345 -28.29 3.16 -54.21
C ALA A 345 -29.47 2.69 -55.08
N GLU A 346 -30.51 2.11 -54.47
CA GLU A 346 -31.76 1.76 -55.17
C GLU A 346 -32.43 3.01 -55.77
N ASN A 347 -32.47 4.12 -55.04
CA ASN A 347 -33.03 5.39 -55.51
C ASN A 347 -32.19 6.03 -56.62
N GLU A 348 -30.85 6.04 -56.50
CA GLU A 348 -29.94 6.54 -57.55
C GLU A 348 -30.08 5.73 -58.84
N PHE A 349 -30.14 4.40 -58.73
CA PHE A 349 -30.35 3.53 -59.89
C PHE A 349 -31.71 3.80 -60.54
N ARG A 350 -32.77 3.96 -59.74
CA ARG A 350 -34.11 4.31 -60.22
C ARG A 350 -34.09 5.63 -60.99
N ASN A 351 -33.38 6.64 -60.49
CA ASN A 351 -33.28 7.95 -61.13
C ASN A 351 -32.45 7.91 -62.43
N ALA A 352 -31.40 7.08 -62.51
CA ALA A 352 -30.50 7.01 -63.67
C ALA A 352 -31.07 6.19 -64.85
N ARG A 353 -31.89 5.16 -64.60
CA ARG A 353 -32.39 4.24 -65.64
C ARG A 353 -33.91 4.17 -65.78
N GLY A 354 -34.67 4.91 -64.97
CA GLY A 354 -36.12 4.97 -65.05
C GLY A 354 -36.85 3.68 -64.66
N TYR A 355 -36.18 2.73 -63.98
CA TYR A 355 -36.77 1.46 -63.56
C TYR A 355 -36.74 1.31 -62.04
N CYS A 356 -37.88 0.94 -61.44
CA CYS A 356 -38.00 0.73 -60.00
C CYS A 356 -37.50 -0.69 -59.64
N PHE A 357 -36.64 -0.81 -58.64
CA PHE A 357 -36.29 -2.12 -58.07
C PHE A 357 -37.52 -2.68 -57.35
N MET A 358 -37.95 -3.89 -57.73
CA MET A 358 -39.05 -4.57 -57.08
C MET A 358 -38.63 -5.01 -55.68
N SER A 359 -39.47 -4.78 -54.67
CA SER A 359 -39.22 -5.28 -53.32
C SER A 359 -39.13 -6.82 -53.31
N LYS A 360 -38.53 -7.43 -52.27
CA LYS A 360 -38.50 -8.90 -52.14
C LYS A 360 -39.90 -9.53 -52.24
N ASP A 361 -40.92 -8.82 -51.73
CA ASP A 361 -42.31 -9.26 -51.75
C ASP A 361 -42.94 -9.09 -53.15
N GLU A 362 -42.58 -8.02 -53.86
CA GLU A 362 -43.00 -7.81 -55.26
C GLU A 362 -42.36 -8.83 -56.21
N PHE A 363 -41.08 -9.18 -56.02
CA PHE A 363 -40.39 -10.19 -56.82
C PHE A 363 -40.96 -11.61 -56.58
N ALA A 364 -41.35 -11.92 -55.34
CA ALA A 364 -42.07 -13.16 -55.02
C ALA A 364 -43.42 -13.25 -55.75
N THR A 365 -44.12 -12.12 -55.88
CA THR A 365 -45.40 -12.02 -56.60
C THR A 365 -45.23 -12.23 -58.11
N VAL A 366 -44.18 -11.68 -58.73
CA VAL A 366 -43.89 -11.89 -60.17
C VAL A 366 -43.44 -13.32 -60.48
N ARG A 367 -42.69 -13.96 -59.57
CA ARG A 367 -42.30 -15.37 -59.71
C ARG A 367 -43.52 -16.30 -59.74
N CYS A 368 -44.54 -16.03 -58.91
CA CYS A 368 -45.82 -16.75 -58.95
C CYS A 368 -46.59 -16.53 -60.27
N PHE A 369 -46.50 -15.34 -60.88
CA PHE A 369 -47.09 -15.08 -62.19
C PHE A 369 -46.35 -15.82 -63.33
N HIS A 370 -45.02 -15.90 -63.29
CA HIS A 370 -44.22 -16.60 -64.30
C HIS A 370 -44.35 -18.13 -64.25
N SER A 371 -44.58 -18.72 -63.07
CA SER A 371 -44.94 -20.15 -62.97
C SER A 371 -46.27 -20.47 -63.64
N ASN A 372 -47.21 -19.52 -63.68
CA ASN A 372 -48.51 -19.69 -64.33
C ASN A 372 -48.47 -19.51 -65.86
N LEU A 373 -47.43 -18.87 -66.42
CA LEU A 373 -47.24 -18.74 -67.87
C LEU A 373 -46.45 -19.92 -68.48
N LYS A 374 -45.53 -20.53 -67.73
CA LYS A 374 -44.76 -21.72 -68.19
C LYS A 374 -45.58 -23.02 -68.29
N THR A 375 -46.82 -23.03 -67.83
CA THR A 375 -47.74 -24.17 -67.99
C THR A 375 -48.55 -24.11 -69.29
N SER A 376 -48.35 -23.10 -70.15
CA SER A 376 -49.07 -22.94 -71.42
C SER A 376 -48.13 -22.57 -72.59
N GLY A 377 -47.46 -23.56 -73.19
CA GLY A 377 -46.78 -23.39 -74.49
C GLY A 377 -45.57 -24.32 -74.71
N ALA A 378 -45.65 -25.18 -75.72
CA ALA A 378 -44.74 -26.30 -76.02
C ALA A 378 -43.43 -25.94 -76.76
N HIS A 379 -42.46 -26.86 -76.70
CA HIS A 379 -41.30 -27.12 -77.60
C HIS A 379 -40.64 -25.95 -78.35
N ASP A 380 -39.34 -25.67 -78.15
CA ASP A 380 -38.23 -26.31 -78.89
C ASP A 380 -36.84 -25.73 -78.53
N THR A 381 -35.81 -26.57 -78.74
CA THR A 381 -34.35 -26.33 -78.94
C THR A 381 -33.54 -25.22 -78.23
N SER A 382 -32.42 -25.68 -77.66
CA SER A 382 -31.04 -25.13 -77.79
C SER A 382 -30.62 -23.88 -77.00
N VAL A 383 -29.65 -24.11 -76.11
CA VAL A 383 -28.42 -23.31 -75.88
C VAL A 383 -28.60 -21.82 -75.52
N ASP A 384 -28.34 -21.45 -74.26
CA ASP A 384 -27.10 -20.73 -73.92
C ASP A 384 -27.00 -20.36 -72.43
N THR A 385 -25.85 -20.71 -71.88
CA THR A 385 -24.99 -19.92 -70.98
C THR A 385 -25.55 -18.61 -70.40
N LEU A 386 -25.64 -18.53 -69.06
CA LEU A 386 -25.19 -17.36 -68.30
C LEU A 386 -24.86 -17.79 -66.86
N ARG A 387 -23.57 -17.99 -66.61
CA ARG A 387 -22.96 -17.93 -65.28
C ARG A 387 -23.30 -16.57 -64.66
N PHE A 388 -23.64 -16.54 -63.37
CA PHE A 388 -23.15 -15.49 -62.48
C PHE A 388 -22.80 -16.06 -61.12
N SER A 389 -21.65 -15.57 -60.65
CA SER A 389 -20.85 -15.95 -59.51
C SER A 389 -21.39 -15.47 -58.17
N ALA A 390 -20.80 -16.08 -57.12
CA ALA A 390 -20.81 -15.75 -55.68
C ALA A 390 -21.11 -14.30 -55.29
#